data_AF-R6ZCI6-F1
#
_entry.id   AF-R6ZCI6-F1
#
_cell.length_a   1.000
_cell.length_b   1.000
_cell.length_c   1.000
_cell.angle_alpha   90.00
_cell.angle_beta   90.00
_cell.angle_gamma   90.00
#
_symmetry.space_group_name_H-M   'P 1'
#
loop_
_entity.id
_entity.type
_entity.pdbx_description
1 polymer ?
#
loop_
_entity_poly.entity_id
_entity_poly.type
_entity_poly.pdbx_seq_one_letter_code
_entity_poly.pdbx_strand_id
1 'polypeptide(L)'
;MDAKTTGIVAYLTWIGFIIAICAGDKDGAIFHVNQALVIMLFSLLAVIPCVGWIWGIFMLVCWIMGLVAAINQEEKEVPLIGKIRILK
;
A
#
# COMPACT_ATOMS: atom_id res chain seq x y z
N MET A 1 -9.95 -5.31 14.32
CA MET A 1 -8.66 -4.61 14.36
C MET A 1 -8.95 -3.12 14.38
N ASP A 2 -8.15 -2.32 15.09
CA ASP A 2 -8.26 -0.86 15.00
C ASP A 2 -7.65 -0.34 13.67
N ALA A 3 -7.86 0.94 13.37
CA ALA A 3 -7.38 1.59 12.15
C ALA A 3 -5.86 1.44 11.96
N LYS A 4 -5.06 1.56 13.03
CA LYS A 4 -3.59 1.44 12.92
C LYS A 4 -3.18 0.05 12.46
N THR A 5 -3.65 -0.98 13.15
CA THR A 5 -3.34 -2.37 12.78
C THR A 5 -3.87 -2.69 11.39
N THR A 6 -5.06 -2.19 11.02
CA THR A 6 -5.63 -2.35 9.68
C THR A 6 -4.73 -1.73 8.61
N GLY A 7 -4.26 -0.50 8.83
CA GLY A 7 -3.34 0.19 7.92
C GLY A 7 -2.03 -0.56 7.71
N ILE A 8 -1.42 -1.10 8.77
CA ILE A 8 -0.16 -1.88 8.68
C ILE A 8 -0.39 -3.21 7.96
N VAL A 9 -1.43 -3.95 8.34
CA VAL A 9 -1.75 -5.27 7.79
C VAL A 9 -2.01 -5.20 6.28
N ALA A 10 -2.57 -4.08 5.80
CA ALA A 10 -2.81 -3.85 4.38
C ALA A 10 -1.55 -3.91 3.50
N TYR A 11 -0.36 -3.62 4.04
CA TYR A 11 0.90 -3.62 3.30
C TYR A 11 1.61 -4.98 3.26
N LEU A 12 1.23 -5.96 4.10
CA LEU A 12 2.07 -7.13 4.32
C LEU A 12 2.13 -8.07 3.10
N THR A 13 0.99 -8.47 2.58
CA THR A 13 0.84 -9.37 1.41
C THR A 13 -0.55 -9.19 0.80
N TRP A 14 -0.83 -9.84 -0.33
CA TRP A 14 -2.21 -9.91 -0.87
C TRP A 14 -3.20 -10.50 0.14
N ILE A 15 -2.77 -11.48 0.93
CA ILE A 15 -3.60 -12.06 1.99
C ILE A 15 -3.82 -11.04 3.11
N GLY A 16 -2.76 -10.35 3.54
CA GLY A 16 -2.86 -9.27 4.54
C GLY A 16 -3.81 -8.15 4.09
N PHE A 17 -3.71 -7.74 2.83
CA PHE A 17 -4.61 -6.77 2.23
C PHE A 17 -6.08 -7.22 2.28
N ILE A 18 -6.37 -8.48 1.90
CA ILE A 18 -7.73 -9.04 1.98
C ILE A 18 -8.25 -9.06 3.43
N ILE A 19 -7.41 -9.41 4.39
CA ILE A 19 -7.78 -9.39 5.81
C ILE A 19 -8.10 -7.95 6.26
N ALA A 20 -7.29 -6.97 5.86
CA ALA A 20 -7.50 -5.57 6.21
C ALA A 20 -8.85 -5.03 5.71
N ILE A 21 -9.26 -5.39 4.49
CA ILE A 21 -10.55 -4.93 3.92
C ILE A 21 -11.77 -5.68 4.47
N CYS A 22 -11.64 -6.97 4.81
CA CYS A 22 -12.77 -7.81 5.21
C CYS A 22 -13.01 -7.82 6.73
N ALA A 23 -11.95 -7.69 7.53
CA ALA A 23 -12.00 -7.85 8.99
C ALA A 23 -11.36 -6.68 9.77
N GLY A 24 -10.85 -5.68 9.06
CA GLY A 24 -10.26 -4.47 9.64
C GLY A 24 -11.22 -3.29 9.70
N ASP A 25 -10.74 -2.20 10.30
CA ASP A 25 -11.38 -0.89 10.27
C ASP A 25 -11.00 -0.17 8.97
N LYS A 26 -11.66 -0.56 7.87
CA LYS A 26 -11.44 -0.01 6.53
C LYS A 26 -11.62 1.51 6.51
N ASP A 27 -12.66 2.02 7.17
CA ASP A 27 -13.05 3.41 7.06
C ASP A 27 -12.05 4.31 7.82
N GLY A 28 -11.60 3.87 9.01
CA GLY A 28 -10.57 4.57 9.76
C GLY A 28 -9.16 4.46 9.15
N ALA A 29 -8.90 3.46 8.30
CA ALA A 29 -7.61 3.22 7.67
C ALA A 29 -7.61 3.44 6.14
N ILE A 30 -8.64 4.11 5.60
CA ILE A 30 -8.91 4.14 4.15
C ILE A 30 -7.73 4.68 3.34
N PHE A 31 -6.98 5.65 3.88
CA PHE A 31 -5.78 6.20 3.26
C PHE A 31 -4.72 5.12 3.04
N HIS A 32 -4.34 4.41 4.10
CA HIS A 32 -3.29 3.39 4.06
C HIS A 32 -3.73 2.14 3.29
N VAL A 33 -5.00 1.74 3.42
CA VAL A 33 -5.57 0.63 2.64
C VAL A 33 -5.56 0.96 1.15
N ASN A 34 -5.99 2.17 0.75
CA ASN A 34 -5.94 2.59 -0.64
C ASN A 34 -4.50 2.66 -1.17
N GLN A 35 -3.58 3.25 -0.41
CA GLN A 35 -2.19 3.40 -0.85
C GLN A 35 -1.49 2.05 -0.96
N ALA A 36 -1.75 1.10 -0.05
CA ALA A 36 -1.28 -0.27 -0.16
C ALA A 36 -1.80 -0.94 -1.44
N LEU A 37 -3.09 -0.81 -1.76
CA LEU A 37 -3.68 -1.37 -2.98
C LEU A 37 -3.01 -0.81 -4.25
N VAL A 38 -2.84 0.52 -4.31
CA VAL A 38 -2.17 1.18 -5.44
C VAL A 38 -0.75 0.64 -5.61
N ILE A 39 0.03 0.57 -4.52
CA ILE A 39 1.39 0.05 -4.58
C ILE A 39 1.41 -1.41 -5.06
N MET A 40 0.53 -2.26 -4.54
CA MET A 40 0.48 -3.67 -4.90
C MET A 40 0.11 -3.88 -6.38
N LEU A 41 -0.86 -3.13 -6.90
CA LEU A 41 -1.26 -3.22 -8.31
C LEU A 41 -0.15 -2.75 -9.24
N PHE A 42 0.48 -1.60 -8.94
CA PHE A 42 1.57 -1.09 -9.78
C PHE A 42 2.86 -1.92 -9.67
N SER A 43 3.03 -2.67 -8.57
CA SER A 43 4.17 -3.60 -8.43
C SER A 43 4.09 -4.78 -9.40
N LEU A 44 2.91 -5.12 -9.94
CA LEU A 44 2.77 -6.20 -10.93
C LEU A 44 3.55 -5.92 -12.23
N LEU A 45 3.81 -4.65 -12.54
CA LEU A 45 4.62 -4.25 -13.69
C LEU A 45 6.09 -4.70 -13.58
N ALA A 46 6.54 -5.08 -12.37
CA ALA A 46 7.90 -5.56 -12.16
C ALA A 46 8.23 -6.89 -12.84
N VAL A 47 7.22 -7.60 -13.38
CA VAL A 47 7.42 -8.83 -14.17
C VAL A 47 8.08 -8.57 -15.52
N ILE A 48 8.00 -7.35 -16.06
CA ILE A 48 8.54 -6.99 -17.37
C ILE A 48 10.08 -6.94 -17.29
N PRO A 49 10.82 -7.70 -18.12
CA PRO A 49 12.28 -7.67 -18.11
C PRO A 49 12.87 -6.28 -18.34
N CYS A 50 14.03 -6.01 -17.72
CA CYS A 50 14.76 -4.75 -17.77
C CYS A 50 14.01 -3.53 -17.19
N VAL A 51 12.97 -3.03 -17.87
CA VAL A 51 12.23 -1.81 -17.47
C VAL A 51 11.40 -2.07 -16.21
N GLY A 52 10.71 -3.20 -16.14
CA GLY A 52 9.93 -3.58 -14.96
C GLY A 52 10.80 -3.79 -13.73
N TRP A 53 12.04 -4.24 -13.88
CA TRP A 53 12.95 -4.41 -12.73
C TRP A 53 13.35 -3.08 -12.10
N ILE A 54 13.66 -2.07 -12.94
CA ILE A 54 13.93 -0.70 -12.46
C ILE A 54 12.68 -0.14 -11.75
N TRP A 55 11.51 -0.33 -12.36
CA TRP A 55 10.24 0.01 -11.73
C TRP A 55 10.03 -0.72 -10.39
N GLY A 56 10.39 -2.00 -10.31
CA GLY A 56 10.30 -2.82 -9.10
C GLY A 56 11.11 -2.25 -7.94
N ILE A 57 12.30 -1.71 -8.21
CA ILE A 57 13.11 -1.02 -7.19
C ILE A 57 12.37 0.22 -6.68
N PHE A 58 11.80 1.04 -7.58
CA PHE A 58 11.00 2.20 -7.19
C PHE A 58 9.77 1.80 -6.35
N MET A 59 9.08 0.72 -6.75
CA MET A 59 7.93 0.20 -6.02
C MET A 59 8.29 -0.33 -4.64
N LEU A 60 9.45 -0.98 -4.50
CA LEU A 60 9.97 -1.41 -3.20
C LEU A 60 10.19 -0.22 -2.25
N VAL A 61 10.76 0.89 -2.76
CA VAL A 61 10.93 2.12 -1.97
C VAL A 61 9.57 2.70 -1.56
N CYS A 62 8.60 2.78 -2.48
CA CYS A 62 7.25 3.25 -2.16
C CYS A 62 6.57 2.36 -1.12
N TRP A 63 6.74 1.04 -1.21
CA TRP A 63 6.22 0.09 -0.23
C TRP A 63 6.80 0.33 1.17
N ILE A 64 8.12 0.49 1.30
CA ILE A 64 8.77 0.80 2.58
C ILE A 64 8.24 2.12 3.14
N MET A 65 8.18 3.17 2.32
CA MET A 65 7.66 4.48 2.74
C MET A 65 6.21 4.40 3.22
N GLY A 66 5.35 3.71 2.48
CA GLY A 66 3.95 3.52 2.83
C GLY A 66 3.77 2.73 4.13
N LEU A 67 4.56 1.67 4.32
CA LEU A 67 4.55 0.87 5.53
C LEU A 67 5.02 1.66 6.75
N VAL A 68 6.13 2.41 6.62
CA VAL A 68 6.63 3.28 7.71
C VAL A 68 5.62 4.36 8.06
N ALA A 69 5.00 5.00 7.06
CA ALA A 69 3.94 5.97 7.28
C ALA A 69 2.74 5.36 8.02
N ALA A 70 2.33 4.12 7.67
CA ALA A 70 1.27 3.40 8.38
C ALA A 70 1.63 3.08 9.84
N ILE A 71 2.88 2.71 10.12
CA ILE A 71 3.37 2.47 11.49
C ILE A 71 3.32 3.75 12.33
N ASN A 72 3.68 4.88 11.71
CA ASN A 72 3.69 6.20 12.34
C ASN A 72 2.30 6.88 12.36
N GLN A 73 1.29 6.29 11.71
CA GLN A 73 -0.05 6.87 11.55
C GLN A 73 -0.03 8.23 10.83
N GLU A 74 0.89 8.38 9.88
CA GLU A 74 1.02 9.57 9.04
C GLU A 74 0.40 9.32 7.67
N GLU A 75 -0.50 10.20 7.23
CA GLU A 75 -1.09 10.13 5.89
C GLU A 75 -0.14 10.73 4.83
N LYS A 76 1.03 10.12 4.68
CA LYS A 76 2.06 10.56 3.73
C LYS A 76 1.91 9.84 2.40
N GLU A 77 1.67 10.60 1.34
CA GLU A 77 1.60 10.08 -0.01
C GLU A 77 2.97 9.62 -0.50
N VAL A 78 3.02 8.44 -1.13
CA VAL A 78 4.22 7.98 -1.83
C VAL A 78 4.44 8.76 -3.14
N PRO A 79 5.70 8.89 -3.60
CA PRO A 79 6.00 9.61 -4.84
C PRO A 79 5.23 9.03 -6.05
N LEU A 80 4.89 9.90 -7.01
CA LEU A 80 4.24 9.61 -8.30
C LEU A 80 2.82 9.02 -8.25
N ILE A 81 2.58 8.00 -7.41
CA ILE A 81 1.33 7.22 -7.40
C ILE A 81 0.48 7.44 -6.14
N GLY A 82 0.99 8.14 -5.12
CA GLY A 82 0.30 8.32 -3.84
C GLY A 82 -1.01 9.10 -3.91
N LYS A 83 -1.24 9.87 -4.97
CA LYS A 83 -2.48 10.63 -5.21
C LYS A 83 -3.61 9.80 -5.82
N ILE A 84 -3.32 8.59 -6.28
CA ILE A 84 -4.31 7.72 -6.92
C ILE A 84 -5.27 7.21 -5.83
N ARG A 85 -6.57 7.42 -6.04
CA ARG A 85 -7.64 6.94 -5.15
C ARG A 85 -8.52 5.94 -5.91
N ILE A 86 -8.36 4.66 -5.56
CA ILE A 86 -9.15 3.53 -6.09
C ILE A 86 -10.31 3.24 -5.15
N LEU A 87 -10.04 3.27 -3.84
CA LEU A 87 -11.06 3.10 -2.81
C LEU A 87 -11.55 4.48 -2.37
N LYS A 88 -12.88 4.63 -2.34
CA LYS A 88 -13.58 5.77 -1.77
C LYS A 88 -14.24 5.37 -0.46
#